data_AF-A0A9F5MV03-F1
#
_entry.id   AF-A0A9F5MV03-F1
#
_cell.length_a   1.000
_cell.length_b   1.000
_cell.length_c   1.000
_cell.angle_alpha   90.00
_cell.angle_beta   90.00
_cell.angle_gamma   90.00
#
_symmetry.space_group_name_H-M   'P 1'
#
loop_
_entity.id
_entity.type
_entity.pdbx_description
1 polymer ?
#
loop_
_entity_poly.entity_id
_entity_poly.type
_entity_poly.pdbx_seq_one_letter_code
_entity_poly.pdbx_strand_id
1 'polypeptide(L)'
;MKLTKAQYEEVVQFLAQVPPTRQSLRKLKEKFPSQSQSTLLSIFSQEYQKLIKRTHAKHHTPEATEAYYQRYLKGVIKNAASPVLLELANEVDFAPSLMARIVLERFLQEQDGSVPSKTLINSLLRDPSQIPDGVLAKQVYQCIVNDYCYGPLVDCIKHAIGYEHEVLLQEMLLERNISFLAEDQLRAKGYDKTPDFILEVPIAVEGHIIHWIESKASFGDECSHQAYLNDQFWSYWNRKQAACILTLSICPKQVQNCTAEIQ
;
A
#
# COMPACT_ATOMS: atom_id res chain seq x y z
N MET A 1 12.82 -15.11 12.76
CA MET A 1 13.97 -15.64 11.99
C MET A 1 14.24 -14.65 10.88
N LYS A 2 15.47 -14.15 10.74
CA LYS A 2 15.81 -13.23 9.65
C LYS A 2 15.76 -14.00 8.32
N LEU A 3 15.03 -13.48 7.34
CA LEU A 3 14.97 -14.05 5.99
C LEU A 3 16.31 -13.78 5.30
N THR A 4 16.95 -14.81 4.75
CA THR A 4 18.18 -14.59 3.96
C THR A 4 17.83 -14.08 2.56
N LYS A 5 18.78 -13.40 1.90
CA LYS A 5 18.61 -12.95 0.51
C LYS A 5 18.26 -14.10 -0.44
N ALA A 6 18.93 -15.24 -0.30
CA ALA A 6 18.63 -16.44 -1.08
C ALA A 6 17.19 -16.95 -0.86
N GLN A 7 16.72 -16.97 0.39
CA GLN A 7 15.33 -17.36 0.70
C GLN A 7 14.32 -16.37 0.12
N TYR A 8 14.62 -15.07 0.15
CA TYR A 8 13.80 -14.06 -0.51
C TYR A 8 13.71 -14.30 -2.02
N GLU A 9 14.86 -14.49 -2.68
CA GLU A 9 14.93 -14.72 -4.13
C GLU A 9 14.16 -15.98 -4.56
N GLU A 10 14.23 -17.06 -3.79
CA GLU A 10 13.44 -18.28 -4.03
C GLU A 10 11.93 -18.03 -3.97
N VAL A 11 11.47 -17.23 -2.99
CA VAL A 11 10.05 -16.85 -2.86
C VAL A 11 9.63 -16.01 -4.07
N VAL A 12 10.44 -15.03 -4.48
CA VAL A 12 10.15 -14.18 -5.64
C VAL A 12 10.11 -14.97 -6.95
N GLN A 13 11.06 -15.90 -7.16
CA GLN A 13 11.06 -16.77 -8.33
C GLN A 13 9.80 -17.65 -8.41
N PHE A 14 9.34 -18.15 -7.26
CA PHE A 14 8.08 -18.88 -7.21
C PHE A 14 6.87 -17.99 -7.52
N LEU A 15 6.86 -16.76 -6.99
CA LEU A 15 5.80 -15.79 -7.25
C LEU A 15 5.67 -15.42 -8.73
N ALA A 16 6.79 -15.35 -9.45
CA ALA A 16 6.80 -15.09 -10.89
C ALA A 16 6.10 -16.20 -11.72
N GLN A 17 5.92 -17.39 -11.16
CA GLN A 17 5.33 -18.56 -11.83
C GLN A 17 3.85 -18.77 -11.47
N VAL A 18 3.30 -17.98 -10.54
CA VAL A 18 1.92 -18.13 -10.07
C VAL A 18 1.11 -16.86 -10.34
N PRO A 19 -0.17 -16.98 -10.74
CA PRO A 19 -1.00 -15.80 -10.96
C PRO A 19 -1.21 -15.08 -9.62
N PRO A 20 -1.30 -13.74 -9.57
CA PRO A 20 -1.34 -13.00 -8.31
C PRO A 20 -2.73 -13.05 -7.65
N THR A 21 -3.15 -14.24 -7.21
CA THR A 21 -4.50 -14.52 -6.70
C THR A 21 -4.47 -15.05 -5.28
N ARG A 22 -5.67 -15.18 -4.66
CA ARG A 22 -5.83 -15.79 -3.32
C ARG A 22 -5.16 -17.16 -3.20
N GLN A 23 -5.18 -17.93 -4.28
CA GLN A 23 -4.63 -19.28 -4.29
C GLN A 23 -3.11 -19.28 -4.18
N SER A 24 -2.45 -18.22 -4.66
CA SER A 24 -0.99 -18.12 -4.66
C SER A 24 -0.43 -17.93 -3.25
N LEU A 25 -1.17 -17.26 -2.37
CA LEU A 25 -0.81 -17.16 -0.95
C LEU A 25 -0.87 -18.52 -0.24
N ARG A 26 -1.85 -19.37 -0.57
CA ARG A 26 -1.93 -20.74 -0.03
C ARG A 26 -0.76 -21.59 -0.52
N LYS A 27 -0.50 -21.56 -1.83
CA LYS A 27 0.63 -22.26 -2.45
C LYS A 27 1.99 -21.79 -1.89
N LEU A 28 2.12 -20.50 -1.61
CA LEU A 28 3.30 -19.93 -0.94
C LEU A 28 3.50 -20.53 0.46
N LYS A 29 2.43 -20.62 1.26
CA LYS A 29 2.53 -21.15 2.61
C LYS A 29 2.83 -22.66 2.62
N GLU A 30 2.30 -23.41 1.66
CA GLU A 30 2.60 -24.83 1.47
C GLU A 30 4.07 -25.03 1.06
N LYS A 31 4.59 -24.19 0.16
CA LYS A 31 5.98 -24.30 -0.33
C LYS A 31 7.02 -23.81 0.68
N PHE A 32 6.70 -22.79 1.47
CA PHE A 32 7.60 -22.18 2.45
C PHE A 32 7.02 -22.25 3.88
N PRO A 33 6.79 -23.45 4.44
CA PRO A 33 6.10 -23.61 5.72
C PRO A 33 6.88 -23.02 6.90
N SER A 34 8.21 -22.99 6.81
CA SER A 34 9.14 -22.43 7.80
C SER A 34 9.03 -20.91 7.95
N GLN A 35 8.51 -20.20 6.94
CA GLN A 35 8.35 -18.75 6.98
C GLN A 35 7.03 -18.35 7.61
N SER A 36 7.04 -17.23 8.33
CA SER A 36 5.83 -16.69 8.94
C SER A 36 4.86 -16.22 7.85
N GLN A 37 3.55 -16.31 8.12
CA GLN A 37 2.54 -15.88 7.15
C GLN A 37 2.64 -14.38 6.85
N SER A 38 2.93 -13.55 7.85
CA SER A 38 3.15 -12.11 7.66
C SER A 38 4.34 -11.81 6.74
N THR A 39 5.43 -12.56 6.85
CA THR A 39 6.59 -12.41 5.95
C THR A 39 6.22 -12.74 4.51
N LEU A 40 5.56 -13.89 4.27
CA LEU A 40 5.15 -14.30 2.92
C LEU A 40 4.15 -13.33 2.29
N LEU A 41 3.18 -12.84 3.08
CA LEU A 41 2.22 -11.81 2.64
C LEU A 41 2.92 -10.51 2.26
N SER A 42 3.93 -10.12 3.02
CA SER A 42 4.70 -8.90 2.75
C SER A 42 5.47 -8.98 1.43
N ILE A 43 6.17 -10.10 1.20
CA ILE A 43 6.89 -10.35 -0.06
C ILE A 43 5.90 -10.40 -1.23
N PHE A 44 4.77 -11.11 -1.06
CA PHE A 44 3.71 -11.16 -2.08
C PHE A 44 3.20 -9.76 -2.43
N SER A 45 2.83 -8.97 -1.42
CA SER A 45 2.32 -7.60 -1.61
C SER A 45 3.33 -6.72 -2.34
N GLN A 46 4.62 -6.83 -2.01
CA GLN A 46 5.67 -6.03 -2.62
C GLN A 46 5.90 -6.40 -4.09
N GLU A 47 6.03 -7.68 -4.41
CA GLU A 47 6.18 -8.13 -5.80
C GLU A 47 4.94 -7.82 -6.63
N TYR A 48 3.75 -7.97 -6.04
CA TYR A 48 2.52 -7.57 -6.69
C TYR A 48 2.47 -6.07 -6.97
N GLN A 49 2.90 -5.23 -6.02
CA GLN A 49 2.98 -3.79 -6.26
C GLN A 49 3.97 -3.44 -7.39
N LYS A 50 5.12 -4.10 -7.46
CA LYS A 50 6.09 -3.93 -8.57
C LYS A 50 5.47 -4.30 -9.92
N LEU A 51 4.75 -5.42 -9.98
CA LEU A 51 4.02 -5.84 -11.18
C LEU A 51 3.03 -4.77 -11.63
N ILE A 52 2.14 -4.34 -10.72
CA ILE A 52 1.11 -3.34 -11.02
C ILE A 52 1.73 -2.01 -11.45
N LYS A 53 2.80 -1.54 -10.80
CA LYS A 53 3.49 -0.29 -11.21
C LYS A 53 4.02 -0.38 -12.64
N ARG A 54 4.60 -1.51 -13.04
CA ARG A 54 5.10 -1.73 -14.41
C ARG A 54 3.99 -1.78 -15.45
N THR A 55 2.83 -2.33 -15.08
CA THR A 55 1.70 -2.53 -15.99
C THR A 55 0.65 -1.41 -15.90
N HIS A 56 0.75 -0.48 -14.96
CA HIS A 56 -0.28 0.52 -14.69
C HIS A 56 -0.64 1.35 -15.93
N ALA A 57 0.37 1.84 -16.66
CA ALA A 57 0.18 2.73 -17.80
C ALA A 57 -0.60 2.08 -18.95
N LYS A 58 -0.38 0.77 -19.23
CA LYS A 58 -1.08 0.06 -20.31
C LYS A 58 -2.59 -0.11 -20.04
N HIS A 59 -3.02 -0.05 -18.78
CA HIS A 59 -4.43 -0.22 -18.41
C HIS A 59 -5.23 1.09 -18.42
N HIS A 60 -4.54 2.24 -18.41
CA HIS A 60 -5.17 3.56 -18.32
C HIS A 60 -5.20 4.30 -19.67
N THR A 61 -4.91 3.62 -20.78
CA THR A 61 -5.10 4.24 -22.10
C THR A 61 -6.61 4.36 -22.38
N PRO A 62 -7.05 5.36 -23.17
CA PRO A 62 -8.45 5.50 -23.56
C PRO A 62 -9.01 4.23 -24.22
N GLU A 63 -8.21 3.58 -25.07
CA GLU A 63 -8.59 2.36 -25.78
C GLU A 63 -8.76 1.18 -24.83
N ALA A 64 -7.84 1.02 -23.86
CA ALA A 64 -7.92 -0.05 -22.86
C ALA A 64 -9.13 0.15 -21.93
N THR A 65 -9.34 1.40 -21.48
CA THR A 65 -10.48 1.77 -20.62
C THR A 65 -11.81 1.46 -21.30
N GLU A 66 -11.97 1.88 -22.56
CA GLU A 66 -13.18 1.59 -23.33
C GLU A 66 -13.33 0.08 -23.60
N ALA A 67 -12.25 -0.62 -23.92
CA ALA A 67 -12.30 -2.07 -24.11
C ALA A 67 -12.74 -2.81 -22.84
N TYR A 68 -12.25 -2.44 -21.66
CA TYR A 68 -12.67 -3.03 -20.39
C TYR A 68 -14.14 -2.75 -20.09
N TYR A 69 -14.59 -1.50 -20.32
CA TYR A 69 -15.99 -1.12 -20.14
C TYR A 69 -16.93 -1.93 -21.04
N GLN A 70 -16.60 -2.06 -22.33
CA GLN A 70 -17.39 -2.85 -23.28
C GLN A 70 -17.40 -4.35 -22.93
N ARG A 71 -16.27 -4.90 -22.48
CA ARG A 71 -16.23 -6.29 -22.01
C ARG A 71 -17.07 -6.51 -20.76
N TYR A 72 -17.05 -5.55 -19.82
CA TYR A 72 -17.89 -5.56 -18.64
C TYR A 72 -19.38 -5.58 -19.03
N LEU A 73 -19.84 -4.66 -19.88
CA LEU A 73 -21.24 -4.60 -20.33
C LEU A 73 -21.67 -5.92 -20.97
N LYS A 74 -20.86 -6.46 -21.89
CA LYS A 74 -21.14 -7.76 -22.54
C LYS A 74 -21.21 -8.92 -21.54
N GLY A 75 -20.32 -8.95 -20.56
CA GLY A 75 -20.29 -9.96 -19.52
C GLY A 75 -21.54 -9.91 -18.63
N VAL A 76 -21.93 -8.71 -18.21
CA VAL A 76 -23.12 -8.50 -17.39
C VAL A 76 -24.41 -8.84 -18.14
N ILE A 77 -24.53 -8.47 -19.42
CA ILE A 77 -25.68 -8.84 -20.27
C ILE A 77 -25.81 -10.37 -20.37
N LYS A 78 -24.68 -11.08 -20.50
CA LYS A 78 -24.67 -12.55 -20.56
C LYS A 78 -25.05 -13.17 -19.22
N ASN A 79 -24.48 -12.68 -18.12
CA ASN A 79 -24.78 -13.16 -16.77
C ASN A 79 -24.44 -12.10 -15.71
N ALA A 80 -25.45 -11.38 -15.23
CA ALA A 80 -25.28 -10.36 -14.20
C ALA A 80 -24.79 -10.92 -12.85
N ALA A 81 -24.94 -12.23 -12.60
CA ALA A 81 -24.50 -12.87 -11.37
C ALA A 81 -23.03 -13.31 -11.38
N SER A 82 -22.39 -13.45 -12.56
CA SER A 82 -20.97 -13.83 -12.65
C SER A 82 -20.06 -12.68 -12.23
N PRO A 83 -18.90 -12.93 -11.60
CA PRO A 83 -17.97 -11.90 -11.12
C PRO A 83 -17.11 -11.33 -12.27
N VAL A 84 -17.75 -10.73 -13.27
CA VAL A 84 -17.16 -10.24 -14.51
C VAL A 84 -15.94 -9.34 -14.27
N LEU A 85 -16.00 -8.37 -13.37
CA LEU A 85 -14.87 -7.45 -13.13
C LEU A 85 -13.66 -8.15 -12.50
N LEU A 86 -13.91 -9.11 -11.62
CA LEU A 86 -12.86 -9.89 -10.98
C LEU A 86 -12.19 -10.82 -11.99
N GLU A 87 -12.97 -11.48 -12.86
CA GLU A 87 -12.45 -12.31 -13.94
C GLU A 87 -11.61 -11.47 -14.91
N LEU A 88 -12.13 -10.32 -15.35
CA LEU A 88 -11.39 -9.40 -16.22
C LEU A 88 -10.07 -8.95 -15.61
N ALA A 89 -10.04 -8.61 -14.32
CA ALA A 89 -8.82 -8.21 -13.63
C ALA A 89 -7.77 -9.34 -13.61
N ASN A 90 -8.21 -10.57 -13.31
CA ASN A 90 -7.33 -11.74 -13.27
C ASN A 90 -6.78 -12.11 -14.66
N GLU A 91 -7.58 -11.99 -15.72
CA GLU A 91 -7.16 -12.31 -17.09
C GLU A 91 -6.05 -11.38 -17.61
N VAL A 92 -6.01 -10.12 -17.15
CA VAL A 92 -5.04 -9.13 -17.62
C VAL A 92 -3.93 -8.84 -16.60
N ASP A 93 -3.84 -9.66 -15.56
CA ASP A 93 -2.90 -9.54 -14.44
C ASP A 93 -2.92 -8.15 -13.78
N PHE A 94 -4.13 -7.65 -13.49
CA PHE A 94 -4.34 -6.33 -12.89
C PHE A 94 -5.08 -6.41 -11.56
N ALA A 95 -4.99 -5.34 -10.76
CA ALA A 95 -5.61 -5.29 -9.45
C ALA A 95 -7.13 -5.20 -9.55
N PRO A 96 -7.90 -6.10 -8.90
CA PRO A 96 -9.36 -6.07 -8.97
C PRO A 96 -9.96 -4.72 -8.58
N SER A 97 -9.45 -4.05 -7.54
CA SER A 97 -9.94 -2.73 -7.12
C SER A 97 -9.58 -1.63 -8.12
N LEU A 98 -8.43 -1.73 -8.80
CA LEU A 98 -8.07 -0.79 -9.86
C LEU A 98 -8.87 -1.03 -11.14
N MET A 99 -9.17 -2.28 -11.49
CA MET A 99 -10.09 -2.61 -12.59
C MET A 99 -11.48 -2.06 -12.31
N ALA A 100 -11.98 -2.27 -11.09
CA ALA A 100 -13.26 -1.71 -10.64
C ALA A 100 -13.26 -0.17 -10.73
N ARG A 101 -12.15 0.48 -10.34
CA ARG A 101 -11.98 1.93 -10.47
C ARG A 101 -12.11 2.41 -11.92
N ILE A 102 -11.42 1.76 -12.86
CA ILE A 102 -11.45 2.13 -14.29
C ILE A 102 -12.88 2.04 -14.84
N VAL A 103 -13.57 0.94 -14.57
CA VAL A 103 -14.95 0.72 -15.03
C VAL A 103 -15.92 1.70 -14.38
N LEU A 104 -15.79 1.95 -13.07
CA LEU A 104 -16.62 2.90 -12.35
C LEU A 104 -16.44 4.34 -12.86
N GLU A 105 -15.19 4.76 -13.09
CA GLU A 105 -14.88 6.08 -13.65
C GLU A 105 -15.51 6.27 -15.02
N ARG A 106 -15.38 5.26 -15.90
CA ARG A 106 -15.98 5.30 -17.24
C ARG A 106 -17.51 5.28 -17.23
N PHE A 107 -18.11 4.52 -16.31
CA PHE A 107 -19.56 4.45 -16.10
C PHE A 107 -20.13 5.81 -15.67
N LEU A 108 -19.52 6.47 -14.68
CA LEU A 108 -19.95 7.80 -14.23
C LEU A 108 -19.80 8.84 -15.33
N GLN A 109 -18.70 8.78 -16.09
CA GLN A 109 -18.49 9.67 -17.23
C GLN A 109 -19.57 9.49 -18.32
N GLU A 110 -20.09 8.28 -18.51
CA GLU A 110 -21.19 8.02 -19.44
C GLU A 110 -22.52 8.62 -18.96
N GLN A 111 -22.79 8.60 -17.65
CA GLN A 111 -24.02 9.15 -17.08
C GLN A 111 -24.02 10.67 -17.02
N ASP A 112 -22.93 11.27 -16.52
CA ASP A 112 -22.86 12.71 -16.22
C ASP A 112 -22.22 13.53 -17.35
N GLY A 113 -21.65 12.88 -18.38
CA GLY A 113 -20.97 13.52 -19.51
C GLY A 113 -19.68 14.27 -19.15
N SER A 114 -19.24 14.21 -17.89
CA SER A 114 -18.06 14.90 -17.37
C SER A 114 -17.12 13.93 -16.66
N VAL A 115 -15.86 14.30 -16.52
CA VAL A 115 -14.86 13.47 -15.82
C VAL A 115 -15.17 13.51 -14.31
N PRO A 116 -15.48 12.36 -13.68
CA PRO A 116 -15.82 12.33 -12.26
C PRO A 116 -14.63 12.72 -11.38
N SER A 117 -14.92 13.39 -10.26
CA SER A 117 -13.86 13.77 -9.33
C SER A 117 -13.23 12.56 -8.64
N LYS A 118 -11.92 12.60 -8.38
CA LYS A 118 -11.22 11.53 -7.65
C LYS A 118 -11.82 11.28 -6.27
N THR A 119 -12.31 12.32 -5.61
CA THR A 119 -12.96 12.24 -4.29
C THR A 119 -14.24 11.42 -4.36
N LEU A 120 -15.08 11.65 -5.37
CA LEU A 120 -16.30 10.89 -5.59
C LEU A 120 -16.01 9.41 -5.89
N ILE A 121 -15.05 9.12 -6.77
CA ILE A 121 -14.67 7.74 -7.08
C ILE A 121 -14.19 7.03 -5.81
N ASN A 122 -13.33 7.67 -5.03
CA ASN A 122 -12.81 7.10 -3.79
C ASN A 122 -13.92 6.89 -2.75
N SER A 123 -14.92 7.77 -2.66
CA SER A 123 -16.05 7.57 -1.74
C SER A 123 -16.92 6.38 -2.17
N LEU A 124 -17.19 6.23 -3.47
CA LEU A 124 -17.97 5.10 -4.00
C LEU A 124 -17.23 3.77 -3.89
N LEU A 125 -15.90 3.77 -4.02
CA LEU A 125 -15.09 2.57 -3.75
C LEU A 125 -15.08 2.21 -2.26
N ARG A 126 -15.13 3.19 -1.36
CA ARG A 126 -15.23 2.93 0.09
C ARG A 126 -16.61 2.41 0.48
N ASP A 127 -17.66 2.94 -0.15
CA ASP A 127 -19.04 2.48 0.03
C ASP A 127 -19.71 2.18 -1.33
N PRO A 128 -19.55 0.95 -1.85
CA PRO A 128 -20.15 0.54 -3.12
C PRO A 128 -21.68 0.57 -3.11
N SER A 129 -22.33 0.61 -1.95
CA SER A 129 -23.80 0.66 -1.86
C SER A 129 -24.39 1.97 -2.39
N GLN A 130 -23.58 3.02 -2.50
CA GLN A 130 -23.95 4.32 -3.07
C GLN A 130 -23.92 4.34 -4.61
N ILE A 131 -23.44 3.27 -5.26
CA ILE A 131 -23.41 3.19 -6.72
C ILE A 131 -24.85 2.96 -7.23
N PRO A 132 -25.39 3.81 -8.13
CA PRO A 132 -26.77 3.70 -8.58
C PRO A 132 -27.11 2.37 -9.26
N ASP A 133 -26.16 1.80 -10.01
CA ASP A 133 -26.32 0.51 -10.64
C ASP A 133 -25.98 -0.62 -9.65
N GLY A 134 -27.01 -1.36 -9.21
CA GLY A 134 -26.85 -2.43 -8.22
C GLY A 134 -26.00 -3.60 -8.68
N VAL A 135 -25.88 -3.83 -10.00
CA VAL A 135 -25.00 -4.88 -10.53
C VAL A 135 -23.54 -4.44 -10.42
N LEU A 136 -23.22 -3.23 -10.88
CA LEU A 136 -21.92 -2.60 -10.76
C LEU A 136 -21.51 -2.49 -9.29
N ALA A 137 -22.41 -2.07 -8.39
CA ALA A 137 -22.18 -2.04 -6.95
C ALA A 137 -21.68 -3.39 -6.42
N LYS A 138 -22.35 -4.48 -6.79
CA LYS A 138 -21.97 -5.84 -6.39
C LYS A 138 -20.62 -6.27 -6.98
N GLN A 139 -20.34 -5.93 -8.24
CA GLN A 139 -19.08 -6.25 -8.91
C GLN A 139 -17.90 -5.51 -8.29
N VAL A 140 -18.07 -4.21 -8.03
CA VAL A 140 -17.09 -3.36 -7.34
C VAL A 140 -16.82 -3.91 -5.94
N TYR A 141 -17.87 -4.26 -5.18
CA TYR A 141 -17.72 -4.89 -3.87
C TYR A 141 -16.94 -6.21 -3.94
N GLN A 142 -17.24 -7.08 -4.91
CA GLN A 142 -16.49 -8.33 -5.12
C GLN A 142 -15.01 -8.08 -5.41
N CYS A 143 -14.70 -7.09 -6.25
CA CYS A 143 -13.32 -6.68 -6.51
C CYS A 143 -12.62 -6.20 -5.23
N ILE A 144 -13.25 -5.34 -4.45
CA ILE A 144 -12.69 -4.82 -3.19
C ILE A 144 -12.37 -5.93 -2.20
N VAL A 145 -13.31 -6.86 -1.99
CA VAL A 145 -13.14 -7.97 -1.03
C VAL A 145 -12.07 -8.97 -1.48
N ASN A 146 -11.80 -9.07 -2.79
CA ASN A 146 -10.79 -9.98 -3.34
C ASN A 146 -9.44 -9.33 -3.66
N ASP A 147 -9.33 -8.01 -3.55
CA ASP A 147 -8.06 -7.29 -3.72
C ASP A 147 -7.17 -7.42 -2.48
N TYR A 148 -5.87 -7.60 -2.72
CA TYR A 148 -4.87 -7.84 -1.68
C TYR A 148 -3.99 -6.65 -1.36
N CYS A 149 -3.95 -5.64 -2.23
CA CYS A 149 -2.87 -4.67 -2.20
C CYS A 149 -3.31 -3.22 -2.43
N TYR A 150 -4.40 -3.00 -3.17
CA TYR A 150 -4.83 -1.68 -3.66
C TYR A 150 -6.29 -1.34 -3.33
N GLY A 151 -7.02 -2.25 -2.69
CA GLY A 151 -8.40 -2.00 -2.26
C GLY A 151 -8.52 -1.19 -0.97
N PRO A 152 -9.67 -0.54 -0.72
CA PRO A 152 -9.91 0.29 0.47
C PRO A 152 -9.75 -0.48 1.78
N LEU A 153 -10.08 -1.78 1.81
CA LEU A 153 -9.86 -2.64 2.98
C LEU A 153 -8.37 -2.77 3.32
N VAL A 154 -7.54 -2.93 2.29
CA VAL A 154 -6.09 -3.07 2.45
C VAL A 154 -5.48 -1.75 2.91
N ASP A 155 -5.95 -0.63 2.37
CA ASP A 155 -5.52 0.69 2.82
C ASP A 155 -5.89 0.93 4.28
N CYS A 156 -7.10 0.54 4.72
CA CYS A 156 -7.49 0.61 6.13
C CYS A 156 -6.55 -0.23 7.03
N ILE A 157 -6.19 -1.45 6.60
CA ILE A 157 -5.25 -2.30 7.34
C ILE A 157 -3.87 -1.63 7.43
N LYS A 158 -3.35 -1.10 6.32
CA LYS A 158 -2.05 -0.40 6.31
C LYS A 158 -2.06 0.83 7.22
N HIS A 159 -3.12 1.62 7.19
CA HIS A 159 -3.28 2.78 8.07
C HIS A 159 -3.34 2.38 9.55
N ALA A 160 -4.11 1.34 9.89
CA ALA A 160 -4.21 0.85 11.26
C ALA A 160 -2.85 0.35 11.78
N ILE A 161 -2.11 -0.39 10.94
CA ILE A 161 -0.76 -0.87 11.27
C ILE A 161 0.20 0.32 11.44
N GLY A 162 0.17 1.30 10.55
CA GLY A 162 1.00 2.51 10.66
C GLY A 162 0.75 3.23 11.98
N TYR A 163 -0.52 3.48 12.30
CA TYR A 163 -0.93 4.12 13.55
C TYR A 163 -0.49 3.34 14.79
N GLU A 164 -0.65 2.01 14.82
CA GLU A 164 -0.17 1.17 15.92
C GLU A 164 1.34 1.33 16.14
N HIS A 165 2.12 1.42 15.06
CA HIS A 165 3.57 1.60 15.16
C HIS A 165 3.97 3.01 15.61
N GLU A 166 3.22 4.04 15.21
CA GLU A 166 3.40 5.41 15.72
C GLU A 166 3.14 5.48 17.23
N VAL A 167 2.08 4.82 17.72
CA VAL A 167 1.78 4.73 19.16
C VAL A 167 2.89 4.02 19.92
N LEU A 168 3.38 2.87 19.41
CA LEU A 168 4.49 2.16 20.03
C LEU A 168 5.78 3.00 20.07
N LEU A 169 6.08 3.72 18.99
CA LEU A 169 7.22 4.62 18.94
C LEU A 169 7.08 5.76 19.96
N GLN A 170 5.88 6.32 20.09
CA GLN A 170 5.57 7.33 21.10
C GLN A 170 5.84 6.81 22.52
N GLU A 171 5.34 5.62 22.84
CA GLU A 171 5.61 4.96 24.13
C GLU A 171 7.10 4.77 24.37
N MET A 172 7.85 4.29 23.37
CA MET A 172 9.30 4.10 23.45
C MET A 172 10.08 5.39 23.70
N LEU A 173 9.64 6.52 23.14
CA LEU A 173 10.24 7.83 23.37
C LEU A 173 9.98 8.30 24.80
N LEU A 174 8.74 8.14 25.29
CA LEU A 174 8.35 8.48 26.65
C LEU A 174 9.10 7.64 27.70
N GLU A 175 9.20 6.32 27.50
CA GLU A 175 9.96 5.42 28.38
C GLU A 175 11.44 5.82 28.51
N ARG A 176 12.00 6.40 27.45
CA ARG A 176 13.40 6.88 27.41
C ARG A 176 13.55 8.33 27.87
N ASN A 177 12.48 8.98 28.32
CA ASN A 177 12.44 10.39 28.69
C ASN A 177 12.92 11.32 27.57
N ILE A 178 12.65 10.96 26.31
CA ILE A 178 12.97 11.80 25.16
C ILE A 178 11.77 12.72 24.92
N SER A 179 12.00 14.03 24.94
CA SER A 179 10.96 15.03 24.71
C SER A 179 10.73 15.25 23.21
N PHE A 180 9.47 15.26 22.77
CA PHE A 180 9.10 15.36 21.36
C PHE A 180 7.79 16.11 21.14
N LEU A 181 7.60 16.59 19.91
CA LEU A 181 6.34 17.11 19.37
C LEU A 181 5.82 16.13 18.33
N ALA A 182 4.57 15.68 18.49
CA ALA A 182 3.89 14.80 17.55
C ALA A 182 3.26 15.57 16.39
N GLU A 183 2.91 14.85 15.31
CA GLU A 183 2.39 15.41 14.07
C GLU A 183 1.21 16.39 14.27
N ASP A 184 0.25 16.03 15.12
CA ASP A 184 -0.95 16.82 15.43
C ASP A 184 -0.60 18.19 16.05
N GLN A 185 0.37 18.21 16.96
CA GLN A 185 0.90 19.42 17.58
C GLN A 185 1.65 20.29 16.56
N LEU A 186 2.35 19.67 15.61
CA LEU A 186 3.04 20.40 14.54
C LEU A 186 2.02 21.03 13.58
N ARG A 187 0.96 20.30 13.21
CA ARG A 187 -0.13 20.85 12.40
C ARG A 187 -0.81 22.03 13.10
N ALA A 188 -1.09 21.91 14.40
CA ALA A 188 -1.68 23.00 15.19
C ALA A 188 -0.78 24.24 15.26
N LYS A 189 0.54 24.06 15.24
CA LYS A 189 1.54 25.15 15.19
C LYS A 189 1.72 25.76 13.79
N GLY A 190 1.03 25.25 12.77
CA GLY A 190 1.08 25.77 11.40
C GLY A 190 2.33 25.36 10.61
N TYR A 191 2.96 24.24 10.96
CA TYR A 191 4.06 23.70 10.15
C TYR A 191 3.52 23.13 8.83
N ASP A 192 4.08 23.58 7.70
CA ASP A 192 3.74 23.05 6.36
C ASP A 192 4.15 21.58 6.16
N LYS A 193 5.12 21.12 6.94
CA LYS A 193 5.63 19.75 6.91
C LYS A 193 5.72 19.21 8.33
N THR A 194 5.14 18.03 8.51
CA THR A 194 4.93 17.43 9.83
C THR A 194 5.48 16.01 9.79
N PRO A 195 6.78 15.81 10.13
CA PRO A 195 7.25 14.46 10.41
C PRO A 195 6.46 13.90 11.61
N ASP A 196 6.39 12.58 11.74
CA ASP A 196 5.64 11.93 12.82
C ASP A 196 6.05 12.48 14.20
N PHE A 197 7.37 12.67 14.40
CA PHE A 197 7.91 13.26 15.63
C PHE A 197 9.06 14.24 15.35
N ILE A 198 9.06 15.39 16.02
CA ILE A 198 10.23 16.27 16.18
C ILE A 198 10.74 16.14 17.61
N LEU A 199 12.03 15.82 17.77
CA LEU A 199 12.65 15.77 19.09
C LEU A 199 12.97 17.18 19.56
N GLU A 200 12.48 17.56 20.74
CA GLU A 200 12.75 18.89 21.30
C GLU A 200 14.24 19.07 21.61
N VAL A 201 14.88 17.98 22.05
CA VAL A 201 16.33 17.88 22.23
C VAL A 201 16.87 16.84 21.25
N PRO A 202 17.75 17.21 20.31
CA PRO A 202 18.37 16.24 19.41
C PRO A 202 19.16 15.18 20.18
N ILE A 203 19.11 13.93 19.71
CA ILE A 203 19.80 12.79 20.33
C ILE A 203 20.91 12.27 19.43
N ALA A 204 21.99 11.76 20.01
CA ALA A 204 23.04 11.09 19.25
C ALA A 204 22.76 9.59 19.16
N VAL A 205 22.65 9.05 17.95
CA VAL A 205 22.50 7.62 17.68
C VAL A 205 23.57 7.20 16.68
N GLU A 206 24.43 6.26 17.07
CA GLU A 206 25.51 5.74 16.22
C GLU A 206 26.40 6.84 15.60
N GLY A 207 26.67 7.91 16.36
CA GLY A 207 27.49 9.04 15.91
C GLY A 207 26.74 10.13 15.14
N HIS A 208 25.45 9.96 14.89
CA HIS A 208 24.61 10.92 14.17
C HIS A 208 23.66 11.65 15.11
N ILE A 209 23.53 12.96 14.91
CA ILE A 209 22.54 13.78 15.65
C ILE A 209 21.20 13.60 14.96
N ILE A 210 20.15 13.21 15.68
CA ILE A 210 18.80 13.03 15.14
C ILE A 210 17.90 14.09 15.79
N HIS A 211 17.17 14.85 14.96
CA HIS A 211 16.24 15.88 15.45
C HIS A 211 14.78 15.62 15.07
N TRP A 212 14.50 14.72 14.13
CA TRP A 212 13.15 14.32 13.77
C TRP A 212 13.12 12.86 13.33
N ILE A 213 11.94 12.26 13.47
CA ILE A 213 11.67 10.86 13.20
C ILE A 213 10.47 10.77 12.26
N GLU A 214 10.64 10.01 11.19
CA GLU A 214 9.56 9.54 10.33
C GLU A 214 9.48 8.03 10.49
N SER A 215 8.31 7.53 10.86
CA SER A 215 8.05 6.12 11.07
C SER A 215 7.45 5.50 9.81
N LYS A 216 7.90 4.31 9.47
CA LYS A 216 7.32 3.54 8.37
C LYS A 216 7.10 2.09 8.76
N ALA A 217 5.84 1.70 8.86
CA ALA A 217 5.44 0.32 9.05
C ALA A 217 5.24 -0.38 7.70
N SER A 218 6.34 -0.61 6.98
CA SER A 218 6.30 -1.30 5.69
C SER A 218 7.41 -2.34 5.57
N PHE A 219 7.24 -3.29 4.66
CA PHE A 219 8.26 -4.30 4.40
C PHE A 219 9.42 -3.66 3.63
N GLY A 220 10.60 -3.63 4.25
CA GLY A 220 11.80 -3.05 3.65
C GLY A 220 12.39 -3.93 2.57
N ASP A 221 12.39 -3.47 1.32
CA ASP A 221 13.35 -3.89 0.30
C ASP A 221 14.18 -2.69 -0.17
N GLU A 222 15.36 -2.96 -0.75
CA GLU A 222 16.33 -1.96 -1.18
C GLU A 222 15.70 -0.90 -2.10
N CYS A 223 14.84 -1.32 -3.04
CA CYS A 223 14.11 -0.43 -3.94
C CYS A 223 13.11 0.49 -3.23
N SER A 224 12.34 -0.03 -2.26
CA SER A 224 11.38 0.79 -1.51
C SER A 224 12.10 1.78 -0.61
N HIS A 225 13.18 1.34 0.06
CA HIS A 225 14.04 2.23 0.85
C HIS A 225 14.60 3.39 0.02
N GLN A 226 15.13 3.11 -1.17
CA GLN A 226 15.69 4.15 -2.03
C GLN A 226 14.62 5.12 -2.59
N ALA A 227 13.41 4.64 -2.86
CA ALA A 227 12.29 5.49 -3.26
C ALA A 227 11.83 6.42 -2.12
N TYR A 228 11.73 5.91 -0.87
CA TYR A 228 11.36 6.73 0.28
C TYR A 228 12.37 7.83 0.60
N LEU A 229 13.66 7.51 0.48
CA LEU A 229 14.73 8.50 0.60
C LEU A 229 14.57 9.60 -0.46
N ASN A 230 14.29 9.24 -1.72
CA ASN A 230 14.16 10.23 -2.79
C ASN A 230 12.95 11.16 -2.64
N ASP A 231 11.78 10.61 -2.30
CA ASP A 231 10.52 11.38 -2.31
C ASP A 231 10.28 12.23 -1.06
N GLN A 232 10.74 11.77 0.12
CA GLN A 232 10.45 12.46 1.38
C GLN A 232 11.69 13.12 1.99
N PHE A 233 12.86 12.48 1.96
CA PHE A 233 14.05 12.92 2.70
C PHE A 233 14.74 14.15 2.11
N TRP A 234 14.93 14.21 0.78
CA TRP A 234 15.57 15.36 0.11
C TRP A 234 14.88 16.69 0.40
N SER A 235 13.57 16.60 0.65
CA SER A 235 12.72 17.74 0.93
C SER A 235 12.93 18.32 2.34
N TYR A 236 13.52 17.54 3.27
CA TYR A 236 13.90 17.93 4.63
C TYR A 236 15.40 18.22 4.78
N TRP A 237 16.26 17.51 4.02
CA TRP A 237 17.72 17.70 3.99
C TRP A 237 18.13 19.16 3.77
N ASN A 238 17.40 19.86 2.90
CA ASN A 238 17.68 21.26 2.58
C ASN A 238 17.19 22.27 3.63
N ARG A 239 16.49 21.87 4.71
CA ARG A 239 15.93 22.79 5.72
C ARG A 239 16.28 22.49 7.18
N LYS A 240 16.56 21.24 7.56
CA LYS A 240 16.94 20.89 8.94
C LYS A 240 18.04 19.82 8.94
N GLN A 241 19.09 20.06 9.72
CA GLN A 241 20.18 19.11 9.90
C GLN A 241 19.66 17.82 10.55
N ALA A 242 19.90 16.71 9.84
CA ALA A 242 19.84 15.32 10.25
C ALA A 242 18.47 14.74 10.70
N ALA A 243 18.24 13.50 10.27
CA ALA A 243 16.95 12.89 10.04
C ALA A 243 17.04 11.38 10.25
N CYS A 244 16.06 10.77 10.91
CA CYS A 244 16.00 9.32 11.07
C CYS A 244 14.69 8.76 10.52
N ILE A 245 14.79 7.78 9.61
CA ILE A 245 13.65 6.99 9.16
C ILE A 245 13.67 5.68 9.93
N LEU A 246 12.68 5.47 10.79
CA LEU A 246 12.51 4.21 11.50
C LEU A 246 11.61 3.29 10.67
N THR A 247 12.21 2.32 10.00
CA THR A 247 11.46 1.26 9.31
C THR A 247 11.17 0.13 10.30
N LEU A 248 9.94 0.10 10.81
CA LEU A 248 9.47 -0.98 11.66
C LEU A 248 8.96 -2.10 10.74
N SER A 249 9.82 -3.10 10.51
CA SER A 249 9.47 -4.24 9.66
C SER A 249 8.37 -5.08 10.31
N ILE A 250 7.32 -5.39 9.55
CA ILE A 250 6.21 -6.25 9.96
C ILE A 250 6.72 -7.69 10.13
N CYS A 251 7.28 -8.00 11.29
CA CYS A 251 7.57 -9.35 11.77
C CYS A 251 7.21 -9.40 13.26
N PRO A 252 6.25 -10.25 13.70
CA PRO A 252 5.68 -10.19 15.06
C PRO A 252 6.63 -10.50 16.23
N LYS A 253 7.95 -10.52 16.05
CA LYS A 253 8.92 -10.86 17.11
C LYS A 253 10.23 -10.09 17.12
N GLN A 254 10.41 -9.01 16.36
CA GLN A 254 11.68 -8.27 16.40
C GLN A 254 11.50 -6.76 16.27
N VAL A 255 11.10 -6.10 17.37
CA VAL A 255 11.52 -4.72 17.67
C VAL A 255 12.97 -4.78 18.14
N GLN A 256 13.88 -5.19 17.24
CA GLN A 256 15.30 -5.29 17.54
C GLN A 256 16.06 -5.36 16.22
N ASN A 257 16.16 -4.19 15.58
CA ASN A 257 17.34 -3.66 14.90
C ASN A 257 16.87 -2.34 14.28
N CYS A 258 17.10 -1.23 14.99
CA CYS A 258 17.16 0.07 14.34
C CYS A 258 18.38 0.01 13.41
N THR A 259 18.21 -0.28 12.13
CA THR A 259 19.21 0.14 11.15
C THR A 259 18.95 1.61 10.90
N ALA A 260 19.67 2.45 11.63
CA ALA A 260 19.86 3.83 11.24
C ALA A 260 20.73 3.82 9.98
N GLU A 261 20.14 3.59 8.81
CA GLU A 261 20.83 3.90 7.56
C GLU A 261 20.71 5.41 7.34
N ILE A 262 21.59 6.12 8.04
CA ILE A 262 21.91 7.52 7.80
C ILE A 262 23.18 7.47 6.94
N GLN A 263 23.08 7.91 5.68
CA GLN A 263 24.26 8.24 4.88
C GLN A 263 24.80 9.60 5.32
#